data_AF-A0A6G1SD87-F1
#
_entry.id   AF-A0A6G1SD87-F1
#
_cell.length_a   1.000
_cell.length_b   1.000
_cell.length_c   1.000
_cell.angle_alpha   90.00
_cell.angle_beta   90.00
_cell.angle_gamma   90.00
#
_symmetry.space_group_name_H-M   'P 1'
#
loop_
_entity.id
_entity.type
_entity.pdbx_description
1 polymer ?
#
loop_
_entity_poly.entity_id
_entity_poly.type
_entity_poly.pdbx_seq_one_letter_code
_entity_poly.pdbx_strand_id
1 'polypeptide(L)'
;DVNRLGQSEPTCLQHNMEVYRKRADAFGFNALVIDGHDVEEVAKAFHEASSTKDRPTMLVAKTLKGKGFPEIEDKEKWHGTVLGAKSDAVLAHVEKQIKNKGAILLKPQKPLKDDAPVLDLSVKLASPPAYKLGEVVATREAYGTALVKIGKSN
;
A
#
# COMPACT_ATOMS: atom_id res chain seq x y z
N ASP A 1 0.39 2.55 7.92
CA ASP A 1 1.16 3.51 8.74
C ASP A 1 0.18 4.45 9.44
N VAL A 2 0.03 4.30 10.76
CA VAL A 2 -0.76 5.20 11.61
C VAL A 2 0.23 5.93 12.50
N ASN A 3 0.76 7.05 12.00
CA ASN A 3 1.83 7.84 12.63
C ASN A 3 1.35 9.10 13.37
N ARG A 4 0.04 9.16 13.67
CA ARG A 4 -0.70 10.26 14.33
C ARG A 4 -0.81 11.59 13.58
N LEU A 5 0.16 11.97 12.75
CA LEU A 5 0.30 13.35 12.25
C LEU A 5 0.12 13.46 10.73
N GLY A 6 -0.86 14.25 10.32
CA GLY A 6 -1.08 14.65 8.92
C GLY A 6 -0.10 15.74 8.46
N GLN A 7 -0.50 16.53 7.46
CA GLN A 7 0.33 17.60 6.92
C GLN A 7 0.45 18.80 7.87
N SER A 8 -0.68 19.34 8.31
CA SER A 8 -0.76 20.57 9.10
C SER A 8 -1.20 20.36 10.55
N GLU A 9 -1.71 19.17 10.87
CA GLU A 9 -2.33 18.86 12.17
C GLU A 9 -2.32 17.33 12.42
N PRO A 10 -2.62 16.88 13.65
CA PRO A 10 -2.89 15.47 13.92
C PRO A 10 -4.04 14.92 13.06
N THR A 11 -3.94 13.66 12.63
CA THR A 11 -5.04 12.99 11.92
C THR A 11 -6.26 12.86 12.83
N CYS A 12 -7.45 12.80 12.24
CA CYS A 12 -8.72 12.81 12.96
C CYS A 12 -8.89 11.70 14.02
N LEU A 13 -8.18 10.57 13.85
CA LEU A 13 -8.20 9.46 14.81
C LEU A 13 -6.91 9.33 15.61
N GLN A 14 -5.87 10.12 15.29
CA GLN A 14 -4.57 10.07 15.97
C GLN A 14 -4.07 8.62 16.11
N HIS A 15 -3.83 8.15 17.34
CA HIS A 15 -3.49 6.76 17.67
C HIS A 15 -4.65 5.98 18.32
N ASN A 16 -5.89 6.32 17.98
CA ASN A 16 -7.04 5.48 18.34
C ASN A 16 -7.08 4.23 17.44
N MET A 17 -6.16 3.31 17.71
CA MET A 17 -5.91 2.11 16.91
C MET A 17 -7.15 1.22 16.81
N GLU A 18 -7.97 1.20 17.86
CA GLU A 18 -9.18 0.39 17.91
C GLU A 18 -10.23 0.86 16.91
N VAL A 19 -10.37 2.18 16.69
CA VAL A 19 -11.30 2.70 15.67
C VAL A 19 -10.81 2.35 14.27
N TYR A 20 -9.50 2.41 14.01
CA TYR A 20 -8.94 1.96 12.74
C TYR A 20 -9.20 0.46 12.50
N ARG A 21 -8.93 -0.38 13.50
CA ARG A 21 -9.19 -1.83 13.46
C ARG A 21 -10.66 -2.13 13.18
N LYS A 22 -11.58 -1.55 13.96
CA LYS A 22 -13.04 -1.74 13.79
C LYS A 22 -13.53 -1.30 12.42
N ARG A 23 -13.00 -0.20 11.88
CA ARG A 23 -13.34 0.23 10.51
C ARG A 23 -12.87 -0.82 9.50
N ALA A 24 -11.60 -1.24 9.56
CA ALA A 24 -11.09 -2.27 8.64
C ALA A 24 -11.90 -3.57 8.72
N ASP A 25 -12.22 -4.05 9.92
CA ASP A 25 -13.06 -5.23 10.14
C ASP A 25 -14.46 -5.06 9.52
N ALA A 26 -15.09 -3.90 9.69
CA ALA A 26 -16.41 -3.62 9.11
C ALA A 26 -16.42 -3.63 7.58
N PHE A 27 -15.28 -3.38 6.94
CA PHE A 27 -15.08 -3.50 5.49
C PHE A 27 -14.57 -4.89 5.06
N GLY A 28 -14.60 -5.89 5.96
CA GLY A 28 -14.32 -7.28 5.65
C GLY A 28 -12.84 -7.69 5.70
N PHE A 29 -11.96 -6.85 6.27
CA PHE A 29 -10.54 -7.21 6.42
C PHE A 29 -10.29 -8.11 7.63
N ASN A 30 -9.21 -8.90 7.57
CA ASN A 30 -8.48 -9.31 8.77
C ASN A 30 -7.65 -8.12 9.27
N ALA A 31 -8.10 -7.39 10.28
CA ALA A 31 -7.37 -6.22 10.77
C ALA A 31 -6.43 -6.58 11.93
N LEU A 32 -5.12 -6.42 11.71
CA LEU A 32 -4.07 -6.69 12.70
C LEU A 32 -3.47 -5.38 13.19
N VAL A 33 -3.66 -5.04 14.47
CA VAL A 33 -3.01 -3.87 15.09
C VAL A 33 -1.64 -4.31 15.56
N ILE A 34 -0.59 -3.58 15.16
CA ILE A 34 0.80 -3.92 15.50
C ILE A 34 1.59 -2.66 15.91
N ASP A 35 2.68 -2.83 16.66
CA ASP A 35 3.74 -1.83 16.73
C ASP A 35 4.53 -1.86 15.41
N GLY A 36 4.41 -0.78 14.63
CA GLY A 36 5.09 -0.66 13.34
C GLY A 36 6.59 -0.45 13.45
N HIS A 37 7.14 -0.26 14.65
CA HIS A 37 8.58 -0.19 14.91
C HIS A 37 9.16 -1.49 15.47
N ASP A 38 8.33 -2.49 15.75
CA ASP A 38 8.76 -3.83 16.12
C ASP A 38 8.84 -4.72 14.89
N VAL A 39 10.07 -4.97 14.42
CA VAL A 39 10.33 -5.80 13.23
C VAL A 39 9.86 -7.25 13.43
N GLU A 40 9.88 -7.77 14.66
CA GLU A 40 9.42 -9.12 14.95
C GLU A 40 7.89 -9.20 14.84
N GLU A 41 7.19 -8.20 15.38
CA GLU A 41 5.72 -8.11 15.26
C GLU A 41 5.28 -7.94 13.80
N VAL A 42 5.98 -7.08 13.05
CA VAL A 42 5.75 -6.89 11.61
C VAL A 42 5.95 -8.20 10.84
N ALA A 43 7.01 -8.95 11.13
CA ALA A 43 7.27 -10.24 10.48
C ALA A 43 6.18 -11.29 10.80
N LYS A 44 5.76 -11.38 12.06
CA LYS A 44 4.65 -12.26 12.49
C LYS A 44 3.35 -11.90 11.78
N ALA A 45 3.01 -10.61 11.70
CA ALA A 45 1.79 -10.15 11.06
C ALA A 45 1.79 -10.39 9.54
N PHE A 46 2.94 -10.25 8.86
CA PHE A 46 3.04 -10.65 7.45
C PHE A 46 2.90 -12.16 7.25
N HIS A 47 3.45 -12.97 8.16
CA HIS A 47 3.25 -14.42 8.12
C HIS A 47 1.77 -14.79 8.30
N GLU A 48 1.07 -14.18 9.26
CA GLU A 48 -0.37 -14.36 9.43
C GLU A 48 -1.16 -13.90 8.19
N ALA A 49 -0.81 -12.74 7.61
CA ALA A 49 -1.43 -12.26 6.39
C ALA A 49 -1.26 -13.24 5.22
N SER A 50 -0.09 -13.89 5.10
CA SER A 50 0.19 -14.88 4.05
C SER A 50 -0.63 -16.18 4.19
N SER A 51 -0.99 -16.53 5.42
CA SER A 51 -1.78 -17.72 5.75
C SER A 51 -3.29 -17.44 5.78
N THR A 52 -3.70 -16.17 5.92
CA THR A 52 -5.10 -15.75 5.86
C THR A 52 -5.69 -16.06 4.48
N LYS A 53 -6.84 -16.76 4.47
CA LYS A 53 -7.62 -17.08 3.27
C LYS A 53 -8.96 -16.35 3.31
N ASP A 54 -9.62 -16.27 2.15
CA ASP A 54 -11.00 -15.81 1.96
C ASP A 54 -11.30 -14.33 2.30
N ARG A 55 -10.32 -13.57 2.77
CA ARG A 55 -10.42 -12.13 3.03
C ARG A 55 -9.07 -11.41 2.90
N PRO A 56 -9.06 -10.11 2.57
CA PRO A 56 -7.84 -9.31 2.60
C PRO A 56 -7.38 -9.09 4.04
N THR A 57 -6.07 -8.87 4.25
CA THR A 57 -5.50 -8.52 5.56
C THR A 57 -5.00 -7.08 5.56
N MET A 58 -5.30 -6.33 6.62
CA MET A 58 -4.80 -4.97 6.83
C MET A 58 -3.98 -4.91 8.12
N LEU A 59 -2.69 -4.60 7.99
CA LEU A 59 -1.81 -4.30 9.12
C LEU A 59 -1.98 -2.83 9.53
N VAL A 60 -2.67 -2.60 10.63
CA VAL A 60 -2.86 -1.29 11.26
C VAL A 60 -1.65 -0.98 12.16
N ALA A 61 -0.53 -0.64 11.54
CA ALA A 61 0.73 -0.37 12.22
C ALA A 61 0.72 0.98 12.94
N LYS A 62 0.82 0.98 14.27
CA LYS A 62 1.04 2.17 15.09
C LYS A 62 2.50 2.58 14.97
N THR A 63 2.76 3.81 14.56
CA THR A 63 4.14 4.32 14.37
C THR A 63 4.25 5.72 14.97
N LEU A 64 5.39 6.40 14.73
CA LEU A 64 5.64 7.76 15.16
C LEU A 64 6.28 8.48 13.98
N LYS A 65 5.71 9.61 13.59
CA LYS A 65 6.25 10.40 12.48
C LYS A 65 7.63 10.93 12.87
N GLY A 66 8.63 10.75 12.01
CA GLY A 66 10.01 11.10 12.33
C GLY A 66 10.66 10.19 13.39
N LYS A 67 10.24 8.92 13.50
CA LYS A 67 10.83 7.94 14.43
C LYS A 67 12.35 7.94 14.34
N GLY A 68 13.01 7.97 15.50
CA GLY A 68 14.46 7.88 15.64
C GLY A 68 15.18 9.20 15.38
N PHE A 69 14.48 10.29 15.07
CA PHE A 69 15.07 11.60 14.86
C PHE A 69 14.84 12.46 16.12
N PRO A 70 15.88 12.76 16.91
CA PRO A 70 15.75 13.58 18.11
C PRO A 70 15.10 14.93 17.80
N GLU A 71 14.23 15.40 18.70
CA GLU A 71 13.46 16.66 18.55
C GLU A 71 12.47 16.72 17.37
N ILE A 72 12.35 15.66 16.57
CA ILE A 72 11.47 15.58 15.39
C ILE A 72 10.41 14.49 15.58
N GLU A 73 10.77 13.39 16.25
CA GLU A 73 9.85 12.29 16.54
C GLU A 73 8.57 12.80 17.21
N ASP A 74 7.44 12.48 16.57
CA ASP A 74 6.09 12.82 17.00
C ASP A 74 5.84 14.33 17.16
N LYS A 75 6.59 15.17 16.45
CA LYS A 75 6.40 16.63 16.43
C LYS A 75 5.67 17.12 15.18
N GLU A 76 4.77 18.07 15.38
CA GLU A 76 4.12 18.81 14.30
C GLU A 76 5.10 19.73 13.56
N LYS A 77 4.67 20.29 12.42
CA LYS A 77 5.43 21.25 11.59
C LYS A 77 6.74 20.70 10.97
N TRP A 78 6.89 19.38 10.92
CA TRP A 78 7.99 18.70 10.21
C TRP A 78 7.55 18.02 8.92
N HIS A 79 6.25 18.04 8.59
CA HIS A 79 5.79 17.49 7.32
C HIS A 79 6.30 18.34 6.15
N GLY A 80 7.02 17.69 5.23
CA GLY A 80 7.60 18.37 4.07
C GLY A 80 8.77 19.31 4.40
N THR A 81 9.30 19.26 5.62
CA THR A 81 10.41 20.12 6.07
C THR A 81 11.74 19.38 5.96
N VAL A 82 12.73 20.03 5.34
CA VAL A 82 14.11 19.52 5.30
C VAL A 82 14.81 19.69 6.64
N LEU A 83 15.75 18.80 6.98
CA LEU A 83 16.47 18.83 8.26
C LEU A 83 17.42 20.04 8.40
N GLY A 84 17.94 20.57 7.28
CA GLY A 84 18.85 21.71 7.26
C GLY A 84 20.06 21.47 8.17
N ALA A 85 20.34 22.42 9.07
CA ALA A 85 21.45 22.34 10.02
C ALA A 85 21.39 21.15 11.00
N LYS A 86 20.23 20.47 11.13
CA LYS A 86 20.09 19.30 12.01
C LYS A 86 20.56 17.99 11.37
N SER A 87 20.85 17.98 10.06
CA SER A 87 21.11 16.75 9.28
C SER A 87 22.25 15.93 9.88
N ASP A 88 23.42 16.55 10.13
CA ASP A 88 24.61 15.84 10.62
C ASP A 88 24.39 15.24 12.02
N ALA A 89 23.70 15.97 12.90
CA ALA A 89 23.40 15.51 14.25
C ALA A 89 22.42 14.32 14.25
N VAL A 90 21.39 14.38 13.40
CA VAL A 90 20.43 13.28 13.23
C VAL A 90 21.12 12.06 12.62
N LEU A 91 21.95 12.25 11.59
CA LEU A 91 22.69 11.16 10.96
C LEU A 91 23.61 10.47 11.97
N ALA A 92 24.42 11.24 12.70
CA ALA A 92 25.30 10.72 13.73
C ALA A 92 24.53 9.98 14.85
N HIS A 93 23.31 10.42 15.17
CA HIS A 93 22.45 9.74 16.13
C HIS A 93 21.96 8.38 15.60
N VAL A 94 21.47 8.32 14.37
CA VAL A 94 20.98 7.08 13.75
C VAL A 94 22.13 6.08 13.56
N GLU A 95 23.29 6.52 13.08
CA GLU A 95 24.46 5.67 12.86
C GLU A 95 24.97 4.99 14.14
N LYS A 96 24.83 5.64 15.30
CA LYS A 96 25.18 5.05 16.60
C LYS A 96 24.29 3.88 16.99
N GLN A 97 23.07 3.80 16.45
CA GLN A 97 22.14 2.70 16.73
C GLN A 97 22.43 1.47 15.86
N ILE A 98 23.21 1.61 14.78
CA ILE A 98 23.56 0.52 13.87
C ILE A 98 24.57 -0.40 14.54
N LYS A 99 24.11 -1.60 14.91
CA LYS A 99 24.98 -2.64 15.50
C LYS A 99 25.89 -3.33 14.47
N ASN A 100 25.38 -3.56 13.26
CA ASN A 100 26.12 -4.20 12.18
C ASN A 100 26.25 -3.24 10.98
N LYS A 101 27.47 -2.77 10.73
CA LYS A 101 27.78 -1.83 9.63
C LYS A 101 28.25 -2.54 8.34
N GLY A 102 28.34 -3.86 8.35
CA GLY A 102 28.72 -4.65 7.19
C GLY A 102 27.64 -4.70 6.12
N ALA A 103 27.99 -5.25 4.95
CA ALA A 103 27.04 -5.46 3.87
C ALA A 103 25.88 -6.37 4.31
N ILE A 104 24.65 -5.95 4.05
CA ILE A 104 23.47 -6.79 4.23
C ILE A 104 23.41 -7.77 3.05
N LEU A 105 23.54 -9.07 3.33
CA LEU A 105 23.49 -10.14 2.33
C LEU A 105 22.08 -10.71 2.12
N LEU A 106 21.07 -10.20 2.85
CA LEU A 106 19.68 -10.60 2.68
C LEU A 106 19.17 -10.19 1.30
N LYS A 107 18.70 -11.18 0.54
CA LYS A 107 18.01 -10.96 -0.73
C LYS A 107 16.59 -11.54 -0.60
N PRO A 108 15.56 -10.84 -1.10
CA PRO A 108 14.24 -11.43 -1.21
C PRO A 108 14.32 -12.74 -1.97
N GLN A 109 13.64 -13.77 -1.45
CA GLN A 109 13.52 -15.02 -2.18
C GLN A 109 12.62 -14.81 -3.39
N LYS A 110 12.96 -15.45 -4.52
CA LYS A 110 12.03 -15.53 -5.65
C LYS A 110 10.75 -16.25 -5.21
N PRO A 111 9.60 -15.97 -5.84
CA PRO A 111 8.40 -16.76 -5.63
C PRO A 111 8.69 -18.25 -5.77
N LEU A 112 8.13 -19.07 -4.87
CA LEU A 112 8.31 -20.53 -4.89
C LEU A 112 7.69 -21.16 -6.14
N LYS A 113 6.70 -20.49 -6.73
CA LYS A 113 6.04 -20.85 -7.99
C LYS A 113 5.97 -19.62 -8.87
N ASP A 114 6.33 -19.80 -10.13
CA ASP A 114 6.17 -18.80 -11.18
C ASP A 114 4.95 -19.21 -12.02
N ASP A 115 3.76 -18.94 -11.47
CA ASP A 115 2.46 -19.31 -12.02
C ASP A 115 1.76 -18.14 -12.72
N ALA A 116 2.48 -17.03 -12.92
CA ALA A 116 1.99 -15.90 -13.69
C ALA A 116 1.80 -16.32 -15.16
N PRO A 117 0.60 -16.16 -15.73
CA PRO A 117 0.36 -16.51 -17.12
C PRO A 117 1.08 -15.55 -18.08
N VAL A 118 1.51 -16.07 -19.22
CA VAL A 118 1.97 -15.22 -20.33
C VAL A 118 0.74 -14.59 -21.00
N LEU A 119 0.74 -13.27 -21.13
CA LEU A 119 -0.36 -12.51 -21.72
C LEU A 119 -0.05 -12.13 -23.17
N ASP A 120 -1.01 -12.36 -24.08
CA ASP A 120 -1.03 -11.69 -25.39
C ASP A 120 -1.67 -10.31 -25.23
N LEU A 121 -0.99 -9.27 -25.71
CA LEU A 121 -1.44 -7.88 -25.64
C LEU A 121 -2.14 -7.42 -26.92
N SER A 122 -2.29 -8.31 -27.91
CA SER A 122 -3.05 -8.01 -29.12
C SER A 122 -4.55 -7.93 -28.81
N VAL A 123 -5.19 -6.81 -29.16
CA VAL A 123 -6.62 -6.59 -28.92
C VAL A 123 -7.35 -6.46 -30.25
N LYS A 124 -8.37 -7.29 -30.46
CA LYS A 124 -9.21 -7.27 -31.66
C LYS A 124 -10.71 -7.39 -31.34
N LEU A 125 -11.54 -6.91 -32.25
CA LEU A 125 -12.99 -7.14 -32.20
C LEU A 125 -13.31 -8.56 -32.69
N ALA A 126 -14.31 -9.20 -32.06
CA ALA A 126 -14.85 -10.50 -32.52
C ALA A 126 -15.45 -10.44 -33.93
N SER A 127 -15.99 -9.28 -34.27
CA SER A 127 -16.58 -9.00 -35.55
C SER A 127 -16.59 -7.49 -35.81
N PRO A 128 -16.63 -7.06 -37.08
CA PRO A 128 -16.79 -5.66 -37.42
C PRO A 128 -18.04 -5.01 -36.79
N PRO A 129 -18.10 -3.67 -36.70
CA PRO A 129 -19.33 -2.95 -36.36
C PRO A 129 -20.49 -3.38 -37.27
N ALA A 130 -21.67 -3.57 -36.69
CA ALA A 130 -22.85 -4.07 -37.39
C ALA A 130 -23.99 -3.03 -37.37
N TYR A 131 -23.63 -1.76 -37.58
CA TYR A 131 -24.57 -0.64 -37.64
C TYR A 131 -24.92 -0.32 -39.09
N LYS A 132 -26.11 0.21 -39.31
CA LYS A 132 -26.54 0.72 -40.61
C LYS A 132 -26.32 2.23 -40.69
N LEU A 133 -25.95 2.73 -41.87
CA LEU A 133 -25.83 4.18 -42.08
C LEU A 133 -27.20 4.84 -41.86
N GLY A 134 -27.23 5.89 -41.02
CA GLY A 134 -28.46 6.58 -40.64
C GLY A 134 -29.21 5.97 -39.45
N GLU A 135 -28.74 4.82 -38.93
CA GLU A 135 -29.25 4.25 -37.67
C GLU A 135 -28.91 5.19 -36.50
N VAL A 136 -29.93 5.51 -35.70
CA VAL A 136 -29.76 6.33 -34.50
C VAL A 136 -29.51 5.40 -33.32
N VAL A 137 -28.27 5.36 -32.84
CA VAL A 137 -27.87 4.62 -31.65
C VAL A 137 -27.23 5.57 -30.65
N ALA A 138 -27.55 5.40 -29.36
CA ALA A 138 -26.88 6.17 -28.33
C ALA A 138 -25.42 5.69 -28.20
N THR A 139 -24.46 6.61 -28.11
CA THR A 139 -23.03 6.26 -28.03
C THR A 139 -22.68 5.39 -26.82
N ARG A 140 -23.41 5.54 -25.69
CA ARG A 140 -23.31 4.67 -24.50
C ARG A 140 -23.66 3.21 -24.79
N GLU A 141 -24.60 2.97 -25.70
CA GLU A 141 -25.01 1.63 -26.14
C GLU A 141 -24.00 1.05 -27.13
N ALA A 142 -23.52 1.89 -28.05
CA ALA A 142 -22.45 1.49 -28.96
C ALA A 142 -21.16 1.10 -28.23
N TYR A 143 -20.83 1.80 -27.13
CA TYR A 143 -19.72 1.46 -26.24
C TYR A 143 -19.90 0.08 -25.62
N GLY A 144 -21.04 -0.20 -24.98
CA GLY A 144 -21.32 -1.51 -24.38
C GLY A 144 -21.25 -2.64 -25.42
N THR A 145 -21.79 -2.39 -26.61
CA THR A 145 -21.75 -3.34 -27.74
C THR A 145 -20.31 -3.63 -28.18
N ALA A 146 -19.46 -2.61 -28.32
CA ALA A 146 -18.05 -2.79 -28.65
C ALA A 146 -17.29 -3.52 -27.53
N LEU A 147 -17.55 -3.19 -26.26
CA LEU A 147 -16.90 -3.83 -25.11
C LEU A 147 -17.20 -5.34 -25.07
N VAL A 148 -18.44 -5.74 -25.33
CA VAL A 148 -18.82 -7.16 -25.44
C VAL A 148 -18.10 -7.84 -26.61
N LYS A 149 -17.92 -7.17 -27.75
CA LYS A 149 -17.18 -7.72 -28.90
C LYS A 149 -15.69 -7.90 -28.61
N ILE A 150 -15.10 -6.99 -27.83
CA ILE A 150 -13.70 -7.10 -27.37
C ILE A 150 -13.58 -8.28 -26.39
N GLY A 151 -14.43 -8.37 -25.37
CA GLY A 151 -14.36 -9.45 -24.36
C GLY A 151 -14.62 -10.87 -24.88
N LYS A 152 -15.04 -11.04 -26.15
CA LYS A 152 -15.23 -12.36 -26.79
C LYS A 152 -13.98 -12.90 -27.50
N SER A 153 -12.98 -12.06 -27.78
CA SER A 153 -11.86 -12.41 -28.69
C SER A 153 -10.49 -12.27 -28.10
N ASN A 154 -10.41 -11.79 -26.86
CA ASN A 154 -9.22 -11.50 -26.10
C ASN A 154 -9.49 -11.97 -24.67
#